data_AF-A0A7S2VH60-F1
#
_entry.id   AF-A0A7S2VH60-F1
#
_cell.length_a   1.000
_cell.length_b   1.000
_cell.length_c   1.000
_cell.angle_alpha   90.00
_cell.angle_beta   90.00
_cell.angle_gamma   90.00
#
_symmetry.space_group_name_H-M   'P 1'
#
loop_
_entity.id
_entity.type
_entity.pdbx_description
1 polymer ?
#
loop_
_entity_poly.entity_id
_entity_poly.type
_entity_poly.pdbx_seq_one_letter_code
_entity_poly.pdbx_strand_id
1 'polypeptide(L)'
;MLDSGAWKTTPFKPYNLVTLGEPVRGGYLHPLLKVRAEFRKILMQMGFVEMPTNKWVESSFWNFDSLFQPQSHPARDAHDTFFIKDPAETVSVPEEYYERVKDMHETGGSSGSIGYRYNFQRGEAFKNLLRTHTTAVSSQMLYKLANQEGGFQPQRYFSIDRVFRNETMDATHLCEFHQVEGLVADYDLSLGDLIGTIETFFKKIGITQLRFKPAFNPYTEPSMEIFGYHPDLKKWTEIGNSGMFRPEMLQPMGLPENVRVIAWGLSLERPTMIKYRIKNIRDLFGHKVEMARTRTAPICRFDDASAAY
;
A
#
# COMPACT_ATOMS: atom_id res chain seq x y z
N MET A 1 51.98 -32.65 0.13
CA MET A 1 52.26 -32.41 1.56
C MET A 1 51.56 -33.41 2.46
N LEU A 2 50.23 -33.56 2.33
CA LEU A 2 49.47 -34.56 3.11
C LEU A 2 49.96 -35.99 2.82
N ASP A 3 50.00 -36.40 1.55
CA ASP A 3 50.45 -37.74 1.16
C ASP A 3 51.95 -37.99 1.41
N SER A 4 52.77 -36.96 1.24
CA SER A 4 54.24 -37.05 1.38
C SER A 4 54.75 -36.83 2.81
N GLY A 5 53.88 -36.51 3.77
CA GLY A 5 54.25 -36.19 5.16
C GLY A 5 55.04 -34.88 5.35
N ALA A 6 55.39 -34.17 4.27
CA ALA A 6 56.23 -32.98 4.27
C ALA A 6 55.68 -31.79 5.10
N TRP A 7 54.40 -31.83 5.46
CA TRP A 7 53.79 -30.83 6.36
C TRP A 7 54.41 -30.83 7.76
N LYS A 8 54.98 -31.95 8.22
CA LYS A 8 55.56 -32.06 9.58
C LYS A 8 56.82 -31.21 9.77
N THR A 9 57.56 -30.98 8.69
CA THR A 9 58.88 -30.34 8.73
C THR A 9 58.91 -28.97 8.04
N THR A 10 57.85 -28.61 7.32
CA THR A 10 57.80 -27.33 6.62
C THR A 10 57.27 -26.24 7.54
N PRO A 11 57.98 -25.10 7.73
CA PRO A 11 57.47 -23.98 8.51
C PRO A 11 56.37 -23.25 7.73
N PHE A 12 55.17 -23.15 8.32
CA PHE A 12 54.05 -22.42 7.73
C PHE A 12 53.99 -20.99 8.27
N LYS A 13 53.75 -20.02 7.39
CA LYS A 13 53.46 -18.64 7.79
C LYS A 13 52.18 -18.64 8.63
N PRO A 14 52.17 -18.05 9.85
CA PRO A 14 50.96 -17.93 10.65
C PRO A 14 49.86 -17.19 9.89
N TYR A 15 48.64 -17.72 9.92
CA TYR A 15 47.51 -17.07 9.30
C TYR A 15 47.09 -15.84 10.12
N ASN A 16 46.86 -14.70 9.47
CA ASN A 16 46.38 -13.52 10.16
C ASN A 16 44.88 -13.63 10.43
N LEU A 17 44.52 -13.98 11.66
CA LEU A 17 43.12 -14.12 12.08
C LEU A 17 42.42 -12.77 12.38
N VAL A 18 43.14 -11.65 12.29
CA VAL A 18 42.59 -10.30 12.56
C VAL A 18 41.97 -9.68 11.31
N THR A 19 42.42 -10.09 10.11
CA THR A 19 41.89 -9.56 8.85
C THR A 19 40.57 -10.21 8.48
N LEU A 20 39.66 -9.42 7.89
CA LEU A 20 38.46 -9.95 7.26
C LEU A 20 38.85 -10.93 6.15
N GLY A 21 38.21 -12.09 6.15
CA GLY A 21 38.33 -13.06 5.06
C GLY A 21 37.70 -12.55 3.77
N GLU A 22 37.90 -13.28 2.68
CA GLU A 22 37.20 -12.98 1.44
C GLU A 22 35.68 -13.14 1.62
N PRO A 23 34.87 -12.15 1.18
CA PRO A 23 33.43 -12.25 1.29
C PRO A 23 32.92 -13.39 0.39
N VAL A 24 32.08 -14.24 0.95
CA VAL A 24 31.42 -15.32 0.20
C VAL A 24 30.49 -14.70 -0.84
N ARG A 25 30.67 -15.08 -2.11
CA ARG A 25 29.80 -14.63 -3.20
C ARG A 25 28.49 -15.42 -3.19
N GLY A 26 27.37 -14.74 -3.40
CA GLY A 26 26.04 -15.35 -3.44
C GLY A 26 25.01 -14.47 -4.13
N GLY A 27 23.75 -14.92 -4.14
CA GLY A 27 22.62 -14.11 -4.60
C GLY A 27 22.25 -13.03 -3.58
N TYR A 28 21.71 -11.91 -4.07
CA TYR A 28 21.28 -10.79 -3.23
C TYR A 28 19.85 -10.40 -3.54
N LEU A 29 19.07 -10.11 -2.49
CA LEU A 29 17.70 -9.61 -2.63
C LEU A 29 17.69 -8.09 -2.47
N HIS A 30 16.91 -7.43 -3.31
CA HIS A 30 16.73 -5.98 -3.26
C HIS A 30 16.14 -5.53 -1.90
N PRO A 31 16.66 -4.46 -1.25
CA PRO A 31 16.23 -4.04 0.08
C PRO A 31 14.71 -3.79 0.18
N LEU A 32 14.13 -3.09 -0.79
CA LEU A 32 12.68 -2.85 -0.85
C LEU A 32 11.87 -4.16 -0.88
N LEU A 33 12.36 -5.18 -1.60
CA LEU A 33 11.68 -6.47 -1.69
C LEU A 33 11.82 -7.29 -0.40
N LYS A 34 12.91 -7.12 0.35
CA LYS A 34 13.06 -7.68 1.70
C LYS A 34 12.01 -7.10 2.65
N VAL A 35 11.81 -5.77 2.63
CA VAL A 35 10.77 -5.12 3.45
C VAL A 35 9.38 -5.55 3.01
N ARG A 36 9.11 -5.62 1.70
CA ARG A 36 7.84 -6.14 1.16
C ARG A 36 7.51 -7.53 1.71
N ALA A 37 8.50 -8.44 1.71
CA ALA A 37 8.32 -9.79 2.21
C ALA A 37 7.96 -9.83 3.71
N GLU A 38 8.60 -8.99 4.52
CA GLU A 38 8.28 -8.89 5.95
C GLU A 38 6.90 -8.28 6.20
N PHE A 39 6.52 -7.22 5.47
CA PHE A 39 5.19 -6.62 5.60
C PHE A 39 4.10 -7.63 5.23
N ARG A 40 4.30 -8.36 4.12
CA ARG A 40 3.42 -9.45 3.69
C ARG A 40 3.28 -10.52 4.78
N LYS A 41 4.40 -10.98 5.35
CA LYS A 41 4.41 -11.94 6.47
C LYS A 41 3.60 -11.42 7.67
N ILE A 42 3.80 -10.17 8.06
CA ILE A 42 3.11 -9.55 9.21
C ILE A 42 1.60 -9.48 8.97
N LEU A 43 1.16 -9.03 7.79
CA LEU A 43 -0.26 -8.94 7.45
C LEU A 43 -0.92 -10.33 7.42
N MET A 44 -0.25 -11.33 6.84
CA MET A 44 -0.73 -12.72 6.86
C MET A 44 -0.82 -13.27 8.30
N GLN A 45 0.13 -12.96 9.18
CA GLN A 45 0.07 -13.34 10.60
C GLN A 45 -1.09 -12.65 11.35
N MET A 46 -1.55 -11.49 10.87
CA MET A 46 -2.73 -10.78 11.41
C MET A 46 -4.06 -11.30 10.83
N GLY A 47 -4.00 -12.34 9.99
CA GLY A 47 -5.17 -12.97 9.37
C GLY A 47 -5.65 -12.25 8.11
N PHE A 48 -4.84 -11.38 7.51
CA PHE A 48 -5.19 -10.72 6.25
C PHE A 48 -4.91 -11.63 5.05
N VAL A 49 -5.81 -11.60 4.08
CA VAL A 49 -5.73 -12.31 2.81
C VAL A 49 -5.22 -11.36 1.71
N GLU A 50 -4.25 -11.81 0.94
CA GLU A 50 -3.63 -11.00 -0.12
C GLU A 50 -4.57 -10.85 -1.32
N MET A 51 -4.85 -9.62 -1.74
CA MET A 51 -5.67 -9.30 -2.90
C MET A 51 -4.87 -9.46 -4.20
N PRO A 52 -5.51 -9.88 -5.30
CA PRO A 52 -4.88 -9.93 -6.61
C PRO A 52 -4.75 -8.52 -7.21
N THR A 53 -3.51 -8.03 -7.32
CA THR A 53 -3.20 -6.70 -7.87
C THR A 53 -2.57 -6.77 -9.27
N ASN A 54 -2.82 -7.85 -10.01
CA ASN A 54 -2.18 -8.19 -11.29
C ASN A 54 -2.60 -7.31 -12.50
N LYS A 55 -2.95 -6.05 -12.26
CA LYS A 55 -3.28 -5.04 -13.28
C LYS A 55 -2.78 -3.66 -12.88
N TRP A 56 -2.07 -3.00 -13.79
CA TRP A 56 -1.62 -1.62 -13.62
C TRP A 56 -2.56 -0.62 -14.27
N VAL A 57 -3.16 -0.99 -15.40
CA VAL A 57 -4.20 -0.21 -16.04
C VAL A 57 -5.53 -0.46 -15.32
N GLU A 58 -6.23 0.61 -15.01
CA GLU A 58 -7.53 0.60 -14.37
C GLU A 58 -8.47 1.59 -15.08
N SER A 59 -9.76 1.29 -15.08
CA SER A 59 -10.76 2.29 -15.51
C SER A 59 -10.90 3.39 -14.47
N SER A 60 -11.15 4.62 -14.89
CA SER A 60 -11.51 5.74 -14.01
C SER A 60 -12.69 5.41 -13.10
N PHE A 61 -13.63 4.57 -13.56
CA PHE A 61 -14.71 4.04 -12.75
C PHE A 61 -14.21 3.34 -11.47
N TRP A 62 -13.39 2.30 -11.62
CA TRP A 62 -12.84 1.57 -10.46
C TRP A 62 -11.82 2.38 -9.66
N ASN A 63 -11.05 3.24 -10.32
CA ASN A 63 -10.03 4.02 -9.64
C ASN A 63 -10.59 5.23 -8.88
N PHE A 64 -11.72 5.80 -9.29
CA PHE A 64 -12.28 7.01 -8.68
C PHE A 64 -13.77 6.89 -8.38
N ASP A 65 -14.61 6.64 -9.38
CA ASP A 65 -16.07 6.77 -9.23
C ASP A 65 -16.66 5.77 -8.22
N SER A 66 -16.20 4.52 -8.26
CA SER A 66 -16.60 3.44 -7.35
C SER A 66 -16.21 3.69 -5.90
N LEU A 67 -15.25 4.59 -5.66
CA LEU A 67 -14.84 5.04 -4.33
C LEU A 67 -15.69 6.21 -3.84
N PHE A 68 -16.68 6.66 -4.60
CA PHE A 68 -17.41 7.91 -4.31
C PHE A 68 -16.50 9.16 -4.40
N GLN A 69 -15.48 9.14 -5.26
CA GLN A 69 -14.69 10.34 -5.56
C GLN A 69 -15.30 11.10 -6.76
N PRO A 70 -15.64 12.40 -6.65
CA PRO A 70 -16.37 13.12 -7.70
C PRO A 70 -15.53 13.30 -8.98
N GLN A 71 -16.21 13.41 -10.13
CA GLN A 71 -15.54 13.59 -11.44
C GLN A 71 -14.79 14.91 -11.59
N SER A 72 -15.17 15.94 -10.84
CA SER A 72 -14.49 17.24 -10.80
C SER A 72 -13.28 17.28 -9.85
N HIS A 73 -12.92 16.15 -9.22
CA HIS A 73 -11.84 16.13 -8.24
C HIS A 73 -10.47 16.39 -8.91
N PRO A 74 -9.62 17.30 -8.39
CA PRO A 74 -8.33 17.67 -9.02
C PRO A 74 -7.41 16.48 -9.30
N ALA A 75 -7.38 15.48 -8.41
CA ALA A 75 -6.60 14.27 -8.63
C ALA A 75 -6.93 13.50 -9.94
N ARG A 76 -8.06 13.79 -10.59
CA ARG A 76 -8.45 13.23 -11.90
C ARG A 76 -7.90 14.04 -13.08
N ASP A 77 -7.25 15.16 -12.83
CA ASP A 77 -6.65 15.97 -13.87
C ASP A 77 -5.40 15.27 -14.45
N ALA A 78 -5.13 15.55 -15.73
CA ALA A 78 -3.95 15.01 -16.42
C ALA A 78 -2.62 15.45 -15.78
N HIS A 79 -2.64 16.50 -14.96
CA HIS A 79 -1.50 16.94 -14.18
C HIS A 79 -1.15 15.98 -13.05
N ASP A 80 -2.11 15.23 -12.50
CA ASP A 80 -1.91 14.33 -11.36
C ASP A 80 -1.99 12.85 -11.75
N THR A 81 -2.69 12.52 -12.84
CA THR A 81 -2.96 11.15 -13.28
C THR A 81 -2.43 10.85 -14.67
N PHE A 82 -1.79 9.68 -14.83
CA PHE A 82 -1.40 9.14 -16.14
C PHE A 82 -2.57 8.43 -16.82
N PHE A 83 -3.20 9.11 -17.79
CA PHE A 83 -4.21 8.51 -18.65
C PHE A 83 -3.58 7.67 -19.77
N ILE A 84 -4.26 6.59 -20.14
CA ILE A 84 -3.83 5.69 -21.21
C ILE A 84 -4.26 6.26 -22.55
N LYS A 85 -3.34 6.26 -23.52
CA LYS A 85 -3.65 6.62 -24.92
C LYS A 85 -4.22 5.44 -25.70
N ASP A 86 -3.71 4.23 -25.45
CA ASP A 86 -4.16 3.00 -26.11
C ASP A 86 -3.98 1.80 -25.15
N PRO A 87 -5.06 1.09 -24.76
CA PRO A 87 -6.48 1.39 -25.03
C PRO A 87 -6.98 2.57 -24.17
N ALA A 88 -7.49 3.63 -24.80
CA ALA A 88 -7.95 4.84 -24.08
C ALA A 88 -9.19 4.61 -23.21
N GLU A 89 -10.08 3.71 -23.61
CA GLU A 89 -11.35 3.44 -22.94
C GLU A 89 -11.41 1.97 -22.47
N THR A 90 -12.04 1.76 -21.33
CA THR A 90 -12.37 0.41 -20.86
C THR A 90 -13.49 -0.18 -21.71
N VAL A 91 -13.45 -1.50 -21.93
CA VAL A 91 -14.45 -2.21 -22.73
C VAL A 91 -15.78 -2.27 -21.98
N SER A 92 -15.75 -2.51 -20.67
CA SER A 92 -16.95 -2.71 -19.86
C SER A 92 -16.69 -2.47 -18.38
N VAL A 93 -17.74 -2.03 -17.70
CA VAL A 93 -17.89 -2.08 -16.23
C VAL A 93 -19.19 -2.82 -15.91
N PRO A 94 -19.40 -3.33 -14.68
CA PRO A 94 -20.67 -3.97 -14.34
C PRO A 94 -21.81 -2.95 -14.42
N GLU A 95 -22.68 -3.08 -15.42
CA GLU A 95 -23.64 -2.03 -15.79
C GLU A 95 -24.62 -1.68 -14.67
N GLU A 96 -25.16 -2.68 -13.99
CA GLU A 96 -26.07 -2.47 -12.87
C GLU A 96 -25.40 -1.75 -11.70
N TYR A 97 -24.11 -2.03 -11.46
CA TYR A 97 -23.35 -1.33 -10.42
C TYR A 97 -23.03 0.10 -10.85
N TYR A 98 -22.68 0.30 -12.12
CA TYR A 98 -22.45 1.62 -12.71
C TYR A 98 -23.67 2.53 -12.52
N GLU A 99 -24.88 2.06 -12.84
CA GLU A 99 -26.10 2.86 -12.66
C GLU A 99 -26.38 3.21 -11.19
N ARG A 100 -26.10 2.29 -10.25
CA ARG A 100 -26.22 2.59 -8.81
C ARG A 100 -25.18 3.59 -8.32
N VAL A 101 -23.95 3.52 -8.83
CA VAL A 101 -22.89 4.50 -8.53
C VAL A 101 -23.28 5.86 -9.10
N LYS A 102 -23.76 5.89 -10.34
CA LYS A 102 -24.25 7.13 -10.97
C LYS A 102 -25.34 7.77 -10.13
N ASP A 103 -26.40 7.04 -9.78
CA ASP A 103 -27.49 7.55 -8.95
C ASP A 103 -26.99 8.07 -7.59
N MET A 104 -26.09 7.32 -6.94
CA MET A 104 -25.45 7.74 -5.69
C MET A 104 -24.67 9.06 -5.82
N HIS A 105 -23.94 9.24 -6.92
CA HIS A 105 -23.19 10.47 -7.17
C HIS A 105 -24.10 11.67 -7.50
N GLU A 106 -25.16 11.46 -8.27
CA GLU A 106 -26.04 12.53 -8.73
C GLU A 106 -27.03 12.95 -7.64
N THR A 107 -27.71 11.99 -7.02
CA THR A 107 -28.87 12.22 -6.14
C THR A 107 -28.64 11.79 -4.69
N GLY A 108 -27.61 10.98 -4.42
CA GLY A 108 -27.39 10.34 -3.12
C GLY A 108 -28.09 8.99 -2.94
N GLY A 109 -28.80 8.53 -3.98
CA GLY A 109 -29.52 7.26 -4.00
C GLY A 109 -30.49 7.11 -2.81
N SER A 110 -30.58 5.89 -2.26
CA SER A 110 -31.41 5.59 -1.08
C SER A 110 -30.71 5.78 0.27
N SER A 111 -29.46 6.26 0.27
CA SER A 111 -28.54 6.20 1.43
C SER A 111 -28.76 7.27 2.51
N GLY A 112 -29.72 8.18 2.31
CA GLY A 112 -29.85 9.40 3.11
C GLY A 112 -28.76 10.46 2.81
N SER A 113 -27.80 10.16 1.94
CA SER A 113 -26.89 11.14 1.35
C SER A 113 -27.63 12.02 0.34
N ILE A 114 -27.07 13.20 0.06
CA ILE A 114 -27.57 14.12 -0.97
C ILE A 114 -26.78 14.01 -2.29
N GLY A 115 -25.80 13.10 -2.34
CA GLY A 115 -24.86 12.98 -3.46
C GLY A 115 -23.99 14.24 -3.64
N TYR A 116 -23.33 14.32 -4.79
CA TYR A 116 -22.55 15.48 -5.21
C TYR A 116 -23.35 16.49 -6.06
N ARG A 117 -24.56 16.12 -6.51
CA ARG A 117 -25.48 17.02 -7.24
C ARG A 117 -24.86 17.62 -8.51
N TYR A 118 -24.25 16.75 -9.31
CA TYR A 118 -23.71 17.08 -10.63
C TYR A 118 -24.19 16.06 -11.66
N ASN A 119 -23.93 16.31 -12.95
CA ASN A 119 -24.23 15.36 -14.02
C ASN A 119 -23.07 14.38 -14.18
N PHE A 120 -23.30 13.10 -13.89
CA PHE A 120 -22.30 12.06 -13.94
C PHE A 120 -22.07 11.58 -15.38
N GLN A 121 -20.83 11.74 -15.86
CA GLN A 121 -20.49 11.47 -17.25
C GLN A 121 -19.91 10.08 -17.43
N ARG A 122 -20.52 9.27 -18.32
CA ARG A 122 -20.00 7.94 -18.68
C ARG A 122 -18.61 7.99 -19.32
N GLY A 123 -18.38 8.98 -20.19
CA GLY A 123 -17.09 9.15 -20.86
C GLY A 123 -15.94 9.32 -19.87
N GLU A 124 -16.15 10.05 -18.77
CA GLU A 124 -15.14 10.22 -17.72
C GLU A 124 -14.86 8.93 -16.93
N ALA A 125 -15.90 8.13 -16.66
CA ALA A 125 -15.77 6.85 -15.97
C ALA A 125 -15.05 5.79 -16.82
N PHE A 126 -15.19 5.86 -18.14
CA PHE A 126 -14.66 4.86 -19.07
C PHE A 126 -13.19 5.09 -19.47
N LYS A 127 -12.61 6.27 -19.19
CA LYS A 127 -11.17 6.53 -19.45
C LYS A 127 -10.29 5.56 -18.67
N ASN A 128 -9.35 4.91 -19.35
CA ASN A 128 -8.31 4.11 -18.72
C ASN A 128 -7.15 4.98 -18.23
N LEU A 129 -6.58 4.58 -17.11
CA LEU A 129 -5.44 5.23 -16.47
C LEU A 129 -4.49 4.19 -15.88
N LEU A 130 -3.27 4.61 -15.54
CA LEU A 130 -2.45 3.84 -14.61
C LEU A 130 -2.95 4.08 -13.18
N ARG A 131 -3.24 3.00 -12.45
CA ARG A 131 -3.82 3.08 -11.10
C ARG A 131 -3.01 4.03 -10.20
N THR A 132 -3.71 4.95 -9.54
CA THR A 132 -3.09 5.99 -8.70
C THR A 132 -2.90 5.55 -7.25
N HIS A 133 -3.64 4.52 -6.86
CA HIS A 133 -3.62 3.90 -5.53
C HIS A 133 -4.18 2.46 -5.60
N THR A 134 -3.83 1.62 -4.62
CA THR A 134 -4.34 0.25 -4.53
C THR A 134 -5.81 0.15 -4.12
N THR A 135 -6.41 1.26 -3.65
CA THR A 135 -7.82 1.36 -3.26
C THR A 135 -8.78 0.97 -4.39
N ALA A 136 -8.35 1.13 -5.64
CA ALA A 136 -9.12 0.66 -6.80
C ALA A 136 -9.33 -0.87 -6.79
N VAL A 137 -8.32 -1.62 -6.33
CA VAL A 137 -8.39 -3.08 -6.16
C VAL A 137 -9.27 -3.41 -4.96
N SER A 138 -9.15 -2.67 -3.87
CA SER A 138 -10.01 -2.80 -2.69
C SER A 138 -11.49 -2.63 -3.03
N SER A 139 -11.84 -1.62 -3.84
CA SER A 139 -13.21 -1.40 -4.34
C SER A 139 -13.75 -2.63 -5.08
N GLN A 140 -12.95 -3.21 -5.97
CA GLN A 140 -13.35 -4.40 -6.71
C GLN A 140 -13.50 -5.63 -5.83
N MET A 141 -12.63 -5.78 -4.83
CA MET A 141 -12.71 -6.88 -3.87
C MET A 141 -13.93 -6.75 -2.96
N LEU A 142 -14.28 -5.53 -2.53
CA LEU A 142 -15.50 -5.26 -1.78
C LEU A 142 -16.76 -5.49 -2.61
N TYR A 143 -16.76 -5.07 -3.88
CA TYR A 143 -17.85 -5.36 -4.80
C TYR A 143 -18.03 -6.88 -5.00
N LYS A 144 -16.93 -7.63 -5.17
CA LYS A 144 -16.99 -9.10 -5.22
C LYS A 144 -17.52 -9.70 -3.92
N LEU A 145 -17.05 -9.21 -2.77
CA LEU A 145 -17.49 -9.67 -1.46
C LEU A 145 -18.98 -9.45 -1.23
N ALA A 146 -19.53 -8.34 -1.73
CA ALA A 146 -20.95 -8.02 -1.64
C ALA A 146 -21.82 -8.96 -2.49
N ASN A 147 -21.29 -9.45 -3.61
CA ASN A 147 -22.04 -10.19 -4.64
C ASN A 147 -21.63 -11.68 -4.72
N GLN A 148 -20.88 -12.20 -3.73
CA GLN A 148 -20.47 -13.59 -3.70
C GLN A 148 -21.62 -14.54 -3.35
N GLU A 149 -21.53 -15.78 -3.82
CA GLU A 149 -22.44 -16.84 -3.41
C GLU A 149 -22.35 -17.07 -1.89
N GLY A 150 -23.50 -17.22 -1.23
CA GLY A 150 -23.58 -17.35 0.23
C GLY A 150 -23.63 -16.03 1.00
N GLY A 151 -23.62 -14.88 0.30
CA GLY A 151 -23.78 -13.56 0.88
C GLY A 151 -22.51 -13.02 1.55
N PHE A 152 -22.63 -11.85 2.19
CA PHE A 152 -21.50 -11.21 2.86
C PHE A 152 -20.92 -12.09 3.98
N GLN A 153 -19.59 -12.17 4.01
CA GLN A 153 -18.84 -12.76 5.13
C GLN A 153 -17.74 -11.79 5.55
N PRO A 154 -17.49 -11.60 6.85
CA PRO A 154 -16.39 -10.75 7.32
C PRO A 154 -15.05 -11.16 6.72
N GLN A 155 -14.28 -10.18 6.24
CA GLN A 155 -13.00 -10.43 5.58
C GLN A 155 -11.96 -9.36 5.91
N ARG A 156 -10.69 -9.78 5.86
CA ARG A 156 -9.53 -8.91 6.04
C ARG A 156 -8.66 -9.04 4.80
N TYR A 157 -8.48 -7.95 4.08
CA TYR A 157 -7.74 -7.94 2.82
C TYR A 157 -6.54 -7.01 2.88
N PHE A 158 -5.45 -7.40 2.21
CA PHE A 158 -4.30 -6.52 2.03
C PHE A 158 -3.73 -6.62 0.63
N SER A 159 -3.01 -5.58 0.22
CA SER A 159 -2.19 -5.60 -1.00
C SER A 159 -0.92 -4.82 -0.82
N ILE A 160 0.15 -5.24 -1.50
CA ILE A 160 1.39 -4.47 -1.59
C ILE A 160 1.81 -4.41 -3.06
N ASP A 161 1.55 -3.30 -3.72
CA ASP A 161 1.84 -3.19 -5.14
C ASP A 161 2.11 -1.77 -5.62
N ARG A 162 2.63 -1.67 -6.84
CA ARG A 162 3.07 -0.43 -7.47
C ARG A 162 1.90 0.44 -7.93
N VAL A 163 1.96 1.72 -7.67
CA VAL A 163 0.98 2.74 -8.12
C VAL A 163 1.71 3.86 -8.83
N PHE A 164 0.98 4.63 -9.62
CA PHE A 164 1.55 5.62 -10.54
C PHE A 164 0.87 6.98 -10.32
N ARG A 165 1.66 8.04 -10.16
CA ARG A 165 1.15 9.40 -10.00
C ARG A 165 1.98 10.35 -10.85
N ASN A 166 1.33 11.25 -11.56
CA ASN A 166 1.99 12.24 -12.40
C ASN A 166 2.52 13.42 -11.57
N GLU A 167 3.15 13.12 -10.43
CA GLU A 167 3.71 14.12 -9.55
C GLU A 167 5.13 14.49 -10.00
N THR A 168 5.55 15.72 -9.68
CA THR A 168 6.91 16.17 -9.98
C THR A 168 7.91 15.35 -9.16
N MET A 169 8.84 14.69 -9.85
CA MET A 169 9.83 13.84 -9.20
C MET A 169 10.84 14.66 -8.38
N ASP A 170 10.99 14.35 -7.09
CA ASP A 170 11.94 15.01 -6.19
C ASP A 170 12.78 13.97 -5.42
N ALA A 171 13.51 14.37 -4.37
CA ALA A 171 14.35 13.44 -3.59
C ALA A 171 13.57 12.41 -2.77
N THR A 172 12.25 12.62 -2.62
CA THR A 172 11.33 11.89 -1.75
C THR A 172 10.14 11.28 -2.49
N HIS A 173 9.82 11.76 -3.70
CA HIS A 173 8.67 11.36 -4.51
C HIS A 173 9.13 10.90 -5.90
N LEU A 174 8.60 9.75 -6.32
CA LEU A 174 8.76 9.20 -7.66
C LEU A 174 7.39 9.11 -8.32
N CYS A 175 7.37 9.13 -9.66
CA CYS A 175 6.14 8.94 -10.44
C CYS A 175 5.57 7.52 -10.32
N GLU A 176 6.35 6.57 -9.79
CA GLU A 176 5.91 5.23 -9.43
C GLU A 176 6.50 4.82 -8.07
N PHE A 177 5.70 4.19 -7.22
CA PHE A 177 6.11 3.71 -5.91
C PHE A 177 5.17 2.58 -5.44
N HIS A 178 5.49 1.87 -4.36
CA HIS A 178 4.68 0.77 -3.85
C HIS A 178 3.80 1.23 -2.69
N GLN A 179 2.50 1.03 -2.84
CA GLN A 179 1.52 1.24 -1.79
C GLN A 179 1.23 -0.07 -1.09
N VAL A 180 1.25 -0.03 0.24
CA VAL A 180 0.76 -1.07 1.15
C VAL A 180 -0.61 -0.62 1.61
N GLU A 181 -1.61 -1.47 1.47
CA GLU A 181 -2.97 -1.19 1.90
C GLU A 181 -3.55 -2.39 2.63
N GLY A 182 -4.29 -2.12 3.70
CA GLY A 182 -5.05 -3.11 4.45
C GLY A 182 -6.47 -2.60 4.67
N LEU A 183 -7.44 -3.52 4.64
CA LEU A 183 -8.83 -3.23 4.97
C LEU A 183 -9.47 -4.40 5.72
N VAL A 184 -10.44 -4.08 6.57
CA VAL A 184 -11.27 -5.03 7.30
C VAL A 184 -12.73 -4.67 7.04
N ALA A 185 -13.49 -5.63 6.53
CA ALA A 185 -14.93 -5.54 6.34
C ALA A 185 -15.59 -6.47 7.36
N ASP A 186 -16.39 -5.91 8.26
CA ASP A 186 -17.10 -6.67 9.30
C ASP A 186 -18.34 -5.87 9.75
N TYR A 187 -19.16 -6.48 10.59
CA TYR A 187 -20.34 -5.86 11.15
C TYR A 187 -19.96 -4.85 12.24
N ASP A 188 -20.59 -3.67 12.19
CA ASP A 188 -20.58 -2.66 13.25
C ASP A 188 -19.19 -2.15 13.68
N LEU A 189 -18.19 -2.23 12.81
CA LEU A 189 -16.85 -1.69 13.08
C LEU A 189 -16.89 -0.21 13.48
N SER A 190 -16.00 0.15 14.41
CA SER A 190 -15.85 1.49 14.95
C SER A 190 -14.48 2.08 14.59
N LEU A 191 -14.32 3.38 14.87
CA LEU A 191 -13.03 4.04 14.77
C LEU A 191 -11.98 3.42 15.70
N GLY A 192 -12.41 2.87 16.84
CA GLY A 192 -11.54 2.18 17.79
C GLY A 192 -10.93 0.90 17.20
N ASP A 193 -11.70 0.17 16.39
CA ASP A 193 -11.22 -1.04 15.71
C ASP A 193 -10.15 -0.71 14.66
N LEU A 194 -10.32 0.42 13.96
CA LEU A 194 -9.30 0.95 13.04
C LEU A 194 -8.00 1.29 13.78
N ILE A 195 -8.11 2.05 14.86
CA ILE A 195 -6.93 2.43 15.68
C ILE A 195 -6.24 1.17 16.22
N GLY A 196 -6.98 0.23 16.81
CA GLY A 196 -6.40 -1.00 17.36
C GLY A 196 -5.73 -1.87 16.30
N THR A 197 -6.31 -1.95 15.09
CA THR A 197 -5.71 -2.67 13.96
C THR A 197 -4.40 -2.01 13.51
N ILE A 198 -4.40 -0.69 13.36
CA ILE A 198 -3.21 0.10 13.00
C ILE A 198 -2.11 -0.05 14.06
N GLU A 199 -2.43 0.12 15.34
CA GLU A 199 -1.48 -0.03 16.45
C GLU A 199 -0.86 -1.43 16.46
N THR A 200 -1.66 -2.47 16.23
CA THR A 200 -1.18 -3.85 16.16
C THR A 200 -0.20 -4.04 15.01
N PHE A 201 -0.51 -3.51 13.82
CA PHE A 201 0.38 -3.58 12.65
C PHE A 201 1.69 -2.82 12.90
N PHE A 202 1.60 -1.56 13.34
CA PHE A 202 2.77 -0.71 13.54
C PHE A 202 3.70 -1.22 14.65
N LYS A 203 3.12 -1.79 15.73
CA LYS A 203 3.89 -2.45 16.78
C LYS A 203 4.70 -3.63 16.23
N LYS A 204 4.15 -4.42 15.31
CA LYS A 204 4.86 -5.55 14.67
C LYS A 204 5.99 -5.11 13.73
N ILE A 205 5.97 -3.88 13.22
CA ILE A 205 7.09 -3.30 12.45
C ILE A 205 8.02 -2.42 13.31
N GLY A 206 7.85 -2.43 14.64
CA GLY A 206 8.74 -1.73 15.58
C GLY A 206 8.40 -0.27 15.86
N ILE A 207 7.24 0.24 15.44
CA ILE A 207 6.80 1.61 15.70
C ILE A 207 5.74 1.58 16.80
N THR A 208 6.10 2.06 18.00
CA THR A 208 5.25 2.02 19.19
C THR A 208 4.64 3.36 19.58
N GLN A 209 5.24 4.47 19.15
CA GLN A 209 4.76 5.81 19.43
C GLN A 209 3.95 6.32 18.24
N LEU A 210 2.63 6.23 18.35
CA LEU A 210 1.69 6.66 17.33
C LEU A 210 0.82 7.83 17.80
N ARG A 211 0.45 8.69 16.86
CA ARG A 211 -0.56 9.73 17.03
C ARG A 211 -1.46 9.75 15.79
N PHE A 212 -2.71 10.08 16.02
CA PHE A 212 -3.71 10.17 14.96
C PHE A 212 -4.16 11.62 14.83
N LYS A 213 -4.24 12.10 13.60
CA LYS A 213 -4.72 13.46 13.29
C LYS A 213 -5.92 13.34 12.35
N PRO A 214 -7.06 14.00 12.64
CA PRO A 214 -8.18 14.04 11.71
C PRO A 214 -7.74 14.54 10.34
N ALA A 215 -8.23 13.87 9.30
CA ALA A 215 -7.89 14.16 7.92
C ALA A 215 -9.16 14.16 7.06
N PHE A 216 -8.99 14.42 5.76
CA PHE A 216 -10.05 14.32 4.78
C PHE A 216 -9.58 13.40 3.65
N ASN A 217 -10.36 12.34 3.38
CA ASN A 217 -10.29 11.63 2.12
C ASN A 217 -11.71 11.56 1.53
N PRO A 218 -11.90 11.69 0.20
CA PRO A 218 -13.22 11.68 -0.42
C PRO A 218 -14.06 10.44 -0.09
N TYR A 219 -13.40 9.30 0.07
CA TYR A 219 -14.00 7.99 0.20
C TYR A 219 -14.06 7.46 1.65
N THR A 220 -13.61 8.24 2.64
CA THR A 220 -13.69 7.83 4.05
C THR A 220 -14.29 8.89 4.97
N GLU A 221 -15.16 8.46 5.88
CA GLU A 221 -15.68 9.28 6.98
C GLU A 221 -15.99 8.38 8.19
N PRO A 222 -15.29 8.57 9.34
CA PRO A 222 -14.17 9.48 9.59
C PRO A 222 -12.85 9.06 8.92
N SER A 223 -11.91 10.01 8.78
CA SER A 223 -10.56 9.81 8.25
C SER A 223 -9.47 10.28 9.23
N MET A 224 -8.32 9.62 9.24
CA MET A 224 -7.17 10.02 10.05
C MET A 224 -5.81 9.75 9.37
N GLU A 225 -4.92 10.73 9.49
CA GLU A 225 -3.49 10.57 9.23
C GLU A 225 -2.82 9.87 10.43
N ILE A 226 -1.84 9.03 10.13
CA ILE A 226 -1.07 8.26 11.10
C ILE A 226 0.32 8.88 11.22
N PHE A 227 0.69 9.31 12.42
CA PHE A 227 2.00 9.87 12.73
C PHE A 227 2.79 8.91 13.62
N GLY A 228 4.04 8.65 13.24
CA GLY A 228 5.02 7.93 14.07
C GLY A 228 6.10 8.87 14.59
N TYR A 229 6.57 8.65 15.81
CA TYR A 229 7.74 9.37 16.32
C TYR A 229 9.04 8.80 15.72
N HIS A 230 9.80 9.64 15.02
CA HIS A 230 11.11 9.28 14.50
C HIS A 230 12.19 9.66 15.53
N PRO A 231 12.91 8.71 16.14
CA PRO A 231 13.86 9.01 17.21
C PRO A 231 15.12 9.70 16.73
N ASP A 232 15.66 9.36 15.55
CA ASP A 232 16.84 10.06 15.03
C ASP A 232 16.55 11.53 14.71
N LEU A 233 15.37 11.81 14.12
CA LEU A 233 14.93 13.16 13.76
C LEU A 233 14.24 13.89 14.93
N LYS A 234 13.99 13.19 16.05
CA LYS A 234 13.27 13.64 17.24
C LYS A 234 11.94 14.37 16.94
N LYS A 235 11.23 13.95 15.90
CA LYS A 235 10.00 14.61 15.42
C LYS A 235 8.93 13.60 15.04
N TRP A 236 7.68 14.04 15.08
CA TRP A 236 6.55 13.31 14.52
C TRP A 236 6.56 13.40 13.00
N THR A 237 6.45 12.27 12.33
CA THR A 237 6.41 12.18 10.86
C THR A 237 5.19 11.38 10.44
N GLU A 238 4.54 11.83 9.37
CA GLU A 238 3.44 11.09 8.75
C GLU A 238 3.97 9.77 8.15
N ILE A 239 3.38 8.66 8.56
CA ILE A 239 3.75 7.30 8.14
C ILE A 239 2.64 6.57 7.40
N GLY A 240 1.42 7.12 7.36
CA GLY A 240 0.30 6.53 6.65
C GLY A 240 -0.98 7.36 6.78
N ASN A 241 -2.01 6.92 6.07
CA ASN A 241 -3.35 7.50 6.08
C ASN A 241 -4.38 6.37 6.23
N SER A 242 -5.55 6.67 6.78
CA SER A 242 -6.59 5.69 7.07
C SER A 242 -7.96 6.33 7.20
N GLY A 243 -9.00 5.49 7.21
CA GLY A 243 -10.35 5.92 7.48
C GLY A 243 -11.36 4.79 7.39
N MET A 244 -12.62 5.13 7.64
CA MET A 244 -13.77 4.22 7.48
C MET A 244 -14.45 4.53 6.15
N PHE A 245 -14.60 3.55 5.26
CA PHE A 245 -15.22 3.81 3.95
C PHE A 245 -16.65 4.33 4.11
N ARG A 246 -16.96 5.33 3.29
CA ARG A 246 -18.25 6.01 3.30
C ARG A 246 -19.40 5.05 2.94
N PRO A 247 -20.59 5.20 3.55
CA PRO A 247 -21.77 4.45 3.12
C PRO A 247 -22.10 4.64 1.63
N GLU A 248 -21.87 5.83 1.08
CA GLU A 248 -22.09 6.12 -0.35
C GLU A 248 -21.16 5.33 -1.28
N MET A 249 -20.00 4.90 -0.79
CA MET A 249 -19.12 3.98 -1.52
C MET A 249 -19.65 2.53 -1.41
N LEU A 250 -20.05 2.11 -0.21
CA LEU A 250 -20.33 0.70 0.10
C LEU A 250 -21.73 0.25 -0.30
N GLN A 251 -22.76 1.07 -0.09
CA GLN A 251 -24.16 0.70 -0.33
C GLN A 251 -24.45 0.38 -1.81
N PRO A 252 -23.97 1.15 -2.81
CA PRO A 252 -24.15 0.78 -4.21
C PRO A 252 -23.54 -0.57 -4.58
N MET A 253 -22.53 -1.04 -3.83
CA MET A 253 -21.93 -2.36 -4.06
C MET A 253 -22.88 -3.51 -3.69
N GLY A 254 -23.85 -3.26 -2.81
CA GLY A 254 -24.79 -4.26 -2.28
C GLY A 254 -24.39 -4.83 -0.92
N LEU A 255 -23.49 -4.18 -0.18
CA LEU A 255 -23.14 -4.60 1.18
C LEU A 255 -24.33 -4.37 2.15
N PRO A 256 -24.55 -5.26 3.13
CA PRO A 256 -25.58 -5.04 4.16
C PRO A 256 -25.38 -3.74 4.96
N GLU A 257 -26.48 -3.12 5.42
CA GLU A 257 -26.44 -1.79 6.06
C GLU A 257 -25.58 -1.73 7.34
N ASN A 258 -25.49 -2.83 8.09
CA ASN A 258 -24.70 -2.92 9.30
C ASN A 258 -23.23 -3.32 9.04
N VAL A 259 -22.85 -3.56 7.79
CA VAL A 259 -21.44 -3.80 7.41
C VAL A 259 -20.72 -2.48 7.28
N ARG A 260 -19.57 -2.39 7.94
CA ARG A 260 -18.65 -1.26 7.85
C ARG A 260 -17.28 -1.76 7.41
N VAL A 261 -16.54 -0.88 6.74
CA VAL A 261 -15.21 -1.21 6.26
C VAL A 261 -14.23 -0.16 6.75
N ILE A 262 -13.18 -0.61 7.43
CA ILE A 262 -12.07 0.22 7.91
C ILE A 262 -10.84 -0.09 7.05
N ALA A 263 -10.09 0.94 6.64
CA ALA A 263 -8.94 0.77 5.78
C ALA A 263 -7.80 1.72 6.15
N TRP A 264 -6.57 1.32 5.83
CA TRP A 264 -5.38 2.14 5.98
C TRP A 264 -4.37 1.83 4.89
N GLY A 265 -3.48 2.78 4.64
CA GLY A 265 -2.41 2.63 3.67
C GLY A 265 -1.16 3.42 4.02
N LEU A 266 -0.04 2.95 3.50
CA LEU A 266 1.26 3.62 3.59
C LEU A 266 2.13 3.29 2.37
N SER A 267 3.13 4.12 2.11
CA SER A 267 4.19 3.78 1.15
C SER A 267 5.12 2.71 1.75
N LEU A 268 5.61 1.79 0.92
CA LEU A 268 6.64 0.83 1.30
C LEU A 268 8.03 1.47 1.34
N GLU A 269 8.27 2.47 0.50
CA GLU A 269 9.56 3.16 0.35
C GLU A 269 9.92 3.91 1.62
N ARG A 270 8.99 4.64 2.24
CA ARG A 270 9.28 5.47 3.42
C ARG A 270 9.80 4.64 4.62
N PRO A 271 9.15 3.55 5.06
CA PRO A 271 9.70 2.66 6.08
C PRO A 271 11.04 2.02 5.67
N THR A 272 11.20 1.67 4.40
CA THR A 272 12.44 1.07 3.88
C THR A 272 13.60 2.06 3.95
N MET A 273 13.37 3.31 3.57
CA MET A 273 14.35 4.39 3.63
C MET A 273 14.80 4.66 5.07
N ILE A 274 13.86 4.67 6.02
CA ILE A 274 14.16 4.82 7.46
C ILE A 274 15.01 3.63 7.93
N LYS A 275 14.56 2.40 7.68
CA LYS A 275 15.23 1.17 8.15
C LYS A 275 16.65 1.00 7.62
N TYR A 276 16.88 1.33 6.35
CA TYR A 276 18.19 1.21 5.71
C TYR A 276 18.98 2.53 5.69
N ARG A 277 18.50 3.58 6.38
CA ARG A 277 19.13 4.91 6.47
C ARG A 277 19.44 5.52 5.10
N ILE A 278 18.51 5.39 4.17
CA ILE A 278 18.60 5.91 2.80
C ILE A 278 17.96 7.28 2.74
N LYS A 279 18.72 8.28 2.27
CA LYS A 279 18.25 9.68 2.18
C LYS A 279 17.51 10.00 0.89
N ASN A 280 17.87 9.37 -0.22
CA ASN A 280 17.30 9.65 -1.54
C ASN A 280 16.59 8.39 -2.07
N ILE A 281 15.32 8.54 -2.44
CA ILE A 281 14.51 7.42 -2.95
C ILE A 281 15.08 6.80 -4.23
N ARG A 282 15.82 7.57 -5.04
CA ARG A 282 16.48 7.08 -6.28
C ARG A 282 17.63 6.11 -6.01
N ASP A 283 18.21 6.14 -4.80
CA ASP A 283 19.22 5.17 -4.37
C ASP A 283 18.58 3.85 -3.93
N LEU A 284 17.28 3.87 -3.64
CA LEU A 284 16.50 2.71 -3.23
C LEU A 284 15.80 2.04 -4.41
N PHE A 285 15.25 2.81 -5.36
CA PHE A 285 14.43 2.27 -6.44
C PHE A 285 14.74 2.92 -7.79
N GLY A 286 14.79 2.10 -8.83
CA GLY A 286 15.06 2.51 -10.22
C GLY A 286 16.40 2.01 -10.76
N HIS A 287 16.68 2.34 -12.02
CA HIS A 287 17.88 1.86 -12.73
C HIS A 287 19.19 2.50 -12.23
N LYS A 288 19.13 3.54 -11.40
CA LYS A 288 20.29 4.23 -10.82
C LYS A 288 20.74 3.65 -9.47
N VAL A 289 20.08 2.60 -8.99
CA VAL A 289 20.40 1.98 -7.70
C VAL A 289 21.83 1.43 -7.69
N GLU A 290 22.59 1.75 -6.66
CA GLU A 290 23.93 1.21 -6.45
C GLU A 290 23.85 -0.27 -6.05
N MET A 291 24.28 -1.17 -6.95
CA MET A 291 24.30 -2.61 -6.69
C MET A 291 25.13 -2.99 -5.45
N ALA A 292 26.19 -2.23 -5.15
CA ALA A 292 27.01 -2.45 -3.95
C ALA A 292 26.18 -2.38 -2.65
N ARG A 293 25.22 -1.45 -2.56
CA ARG A 293 24.33 -1.33 -1.40
C ARG A 293 23.38 -2.52 -1.27
N THR A 294 22.89 -3.04 -2.40
CA THR A 294 22.05 -4.25 -2.40
C THR A 294 22.83 -5.46 -1.86
N ARG A 295 24.13 -5.55 -2.14
CA ARG A 295 25.00 -6.64 -1.67
C ARG A 295 25.26 -6.59 -0.17
N THR A 296 25.39 -5.39 0.39
CA THR A 296 25.71 -5.19 1.81
C THR A 296 24.46 -4.98 2.68
N ALA A 297 23.28 -4.81 2.07
CA ALA A 297 22.05 -4.59 2.81
C ALA A 297 21.75 -5.79 3.74
N PRO A 298 21.65 -5.57 5.06
CA PRO A 298 21.37 -6.65 6.00
C PRO A 298 20.00 -7.28 5.77
N ILE A 299 19.78 -8.43 6.41
CA ILE A 299 18.48 -9.10 6.43
C ILE A 299 17.46 -8.16 7.07
N CYS A 300 16.28 -8.04 6.46
CA CYS A 300 15.17 -7.32 7.06
C CYS A 300 14.39 -8.29 7.96
N ARG A 301 14.40 -8.06 9.27
CA ARG A 301 13.47 -8.65 10.23
C ARG A 301 12.95 -7.57 11.16
N PHE A 302 11.70 -7.69 11.59
CA PHE A 302 11.11 -6.84 12.62
C PHE A 302 10.88 -7.57 13.95
N ASP A 303 11.34 -8.82 14.04
CA ASP A 303 11.10 -9.73 15.17
C ASP A 303 11.89 -9.35 16.45
N ASP A 304 12.87 -8.44 16.36
CA ASP A 304 13.63 -7.94 17.50
C ASP A 304 13.19 -6.52 17.90
N ALA A 305 12.75 -6.36 19.15
CA ALA A 305 12.51 -5.06 19.76
C ALA A 305 13.77 -4.16 19.80
N SER A 306 14.95 -4.74 19.57
CA SER A 306 16.23 -4.03 19.43
C SER A 306 16.55 -3.60 17.98
N ALA A 307 15.73 -3.97 16.99
CA ALA A 307 15.90 -3.60 15.59
C ALA A 307 14.95 -2.48 15.13
N ALA A 308 14.15 -1.93 16.06
CA ALA A 308 13.58 -0.61 15.90
C ALA A 308 14.69 0.40 16.20
N TYR A 309 15.16 1.07 15.13
CA TYR A 309 16.12 2.20 15.08
C TYR A 309 17.62 1.85 14.89
#